data_AF-A0A356V776-F1
#
_entry.id   AF-A0A356V776-F1
#
_cell.length_a   1.000
_cell.length_b   1.000
_cell.length_c   1.000
_cell.angle_alpha   90.00
_cell.angle_beta   90.00
_cell.angle_gamma   90.00
#
_symmetry.space_group_name_H-M   'P 1'
#
loop_
_entity.id
_entity.type
_entity.pdbx_description
1 polymer ?
#
loop_
_entity_poly.entity_id
_entity_poly.type
_entity_poly.pdbx_seq_one_letter_code
_entity_poly.pdbx_strand_id
1 'polypeptide(L)'
;MQSALHLIYPPQCISCRDLVEDDNALCGKCWRDTPFIAGLVCDKCGVSLPGENTDEAILCDDCMTIARPWSRGRAALIYKDNGRKLVLALKHGDRLDLATPAGSWLAKAASPLIKPNMLVAPVPLHWMRLLKRRYNQSALLASALCKSASLAFCPDLLVRNKRTRSLDGLGRDDRFQMLADSIKANPRRRHRLAGRTILLVDDVMTSGATLAACCEACLSAGAKEVSIVTLARVAKDV
;
A
#
# COMPACT_ATOMS: atom_id res chain seq x y z
N MET A 1 -14.06 4.64 -30.98
CA MET A 1 -13.12 3.49 -31.07
C MET A 1 -13.25 2.52 -29.91
N GLN A 2 -13.41 2.97 -28.65
CA GLN A 2 -13.60 2.06 -27.49
C GLN A 2 -14.85 1.17 -27.58
N SER A 3 -15.98 1.70 -28.06
CA SER A 3 -17.25 0.94 -28.12
C SER A 3 -17.25 -0.27 -29.06
N ALA A 4 -16.47 -0.26 -30.13
CA ALA A 4 -16.36 -1.40 -31.05
C ALA A 4 -15.44 -2.52 -30.50
N LEU A 5 -14.44 -2.14 -29.70
CA LEU A 5 -13.57 -3.09 -29.00
C LEU A 5 -14.32 -3.83 -27.89
N HIS A 6 -15.20 -3.14 -27.15
CA HIS A 6 -16.04 -3.74 -26.11
C HIS A 6 -17.09 -4.72 -26.66
N LEU A 7 -17.41 -4.66 -27.96
CA LEU A 7 -18.30 -5.63 -28.60
C LEU A 7 -17.64 -7.01 -28.80
N ILE A 8 -16.31 -7.02 -28.99
CA ILE A 8 -15.50 -8.23 -29.22
C ILE A 8 -14.84 -8.69 -27.92
N TYR A 9 -14.42 -7.74 -27.06
CA TYR A 9 -13.79 -7.96 -25.76
C TYR A 9 -14.52 -7.14 -24.70
N PRO A 10 -15.68 -7.62 -24.22
CA PRO A 10 -16.47 -6.88 -23.26
C PRO A 10 -15.71 -6.74 -21.92
N PRO A 11 -15.87 -5.61 -21.21
CA PRO A 11 -15.23 -5.41 -19.92
C PRO A 11 -15.62 -6.52 -18.94
N GLN A 12 -14.63 -6.99 -18.18
CA GLN A 12 -14.79 -8.08 -17.23
C GLN A 12 -14.41 -7.63 -15.82
N CYS A 13 -15.17 -8.11 -14.84
CA CYS A 13 -14.93 -7.91 -13.43
C CYS A 13 -13.50 -8.34 -13.10
N ILE A 14 -12.75 -7.43 -12.46
CA ILE A 14 -11.34 -7.67 -12.17
C ILE A 14 -11.08 -8.84 -11.21
N SER A 15 -12.12 -9.27 -10.45
CA SER A 15 -12.06 -10.43 -9.57
C SER A 15 -12.62 -11.71 -10.20
N CYS A 16 -13.92 -11.75 -10.54
CA CYS A 16 -14.58 -12.99 -11.00
C CYS A 16 -14.65 -13.17 -12.52
N ARG A 17 -14.30 -12.13 -13.31
CA ARG A 17 -14.40 -12.09 -14.78
C ARG A 17 -15.82 -12.06 -15.37
N ASP A 18 -16.87 -11.90 -14.56
CA ASP A 18 -18.22 -11.61 -15.07
C ASP A 18 -18.25 -10.28 -15.85
N LEU A 19 -19.20 -10.13 -16.78
CA LEU A 19 -19.34 -8.91 -17.57
C LEU A 19 -19.67 -7.70 -16.68
N VAL A 20 -19.04 -6.56 -16.99
CA VAL A 20 -19.26 -5.27 -16.33
C VAL A 20 -19.36 -4.17 -17.38
N GLU A 21 -19.85 -2.99 -16.97
CA GLU A 21 -20.00 -1.84 -17.87
C GLU A 21 -18.66 -1.15 -18.15
N ASP A 22 -17.81 -1.05 -17.12
CA ASP A 22 -16.55 -0.31 -17.19
C ASP A 22 -15.33 -1.22 -17.08
N ASP A 23 -14.27 -0.87 -17.82
CA ASP A 23 -12.96 -1.47 -17.63
C ASP A 23 -12.44 -1.25 -16.22
N ASN A 24 -11.71 -2.24 -15.70
CA ASN A 24 -11.12 -2.22 -14.36
C ASN A 24 -12.13 -2.15 -13.19
N ALA A 25 -13.39 -2.51 -13.40
CA ALA A 25 -14.42 -2.50 -12.37
C ALA A 25 -14.55 -3.83 -11.61
N LEU A 26 -15.14 -3.76 -10.41
CA LEU A 26 -15.73 -4.93 -9.76
C LEU A 26 -17.22 -4.99 -10.10
N CYS A 27 -17.75 -6.17 -10.41
CA CYS A 27 -19.20 -6.36 -10.47
C CYS A 27 -19.81 -6.12 -9.07
N GLY A 28 -21.12 -5.85 -9.00
CA GLY A 28 -21.79 -5.52 -7.73
C GLY A 28 -21.62 -6.57 -6.64
N LYS A 29 -21.57 -7.86 -7.00
CA LYS A 29 -21.30 -8.96 -6.04
C LYS A 29 -19.87 -8.87 -5.51
N CYS A 30 -18.88 -8.79 -6.38
CA CYS A 30 -17.49 -8.68 -5.95
C CYS A 30 -17.22 -7.39 -5.18
N TRP A 31 -17.88 -6.28 -5.50
CA TRP A 31 -17.78 -5.05 -4.72
C TRP A 31 -18.28 -5.25 -3.30
N ARG A 32 -19.49 -5.84 -3.14
CA ARG A 32 -20.09 -6.15 -1.84
C ARG A 32 -19.25 -7.11 -1.00
N ASP A 33 -18.67 -8.13 -1.64
CA ASP A 33 -17.87 -9.17 -0.99
C ASP A 33 -16.41 -8.74 -0.78
N THR A 34 -16.02 -7.55 -1.25
CA THR A 34 -14.70 -6.98 -0.99
C THR A 34 -14.72 -6.29 0.37
N PRO A 35 -13.84 -6.68 1.31
CA PRO A 35 -13.81 -6.10 2.64
C PRO A 35 -13.08 -4.73 2.61
N PHE A 36 -13.73 -3.74 1.99
CA PHE A 36 -13.26 -2.36 2.01
C PHE A 36 -13.27 -1.82 3.44
N ILE A 37 -12.21 -1.10 3.79
CA ILE A 37 -12.09 -0.43 5.07
C ILE A 37 -12.84 0.90 4.98
N ALA A 38 -13.83 1.06 5.84
CA ALA A 38 -14.61 2.26 6.02
C ALA A 38 -15.01 2.41 7.51
N GLY A 39 -15.55 3.57 7.88
CA GLY A 39 -15.89 3.88 9.26
C GLY A 39 -14.66 4.11 10.13
N LEU A 40 -14.75 3.79 11.41
CA LEU A 40 -13.69 4.03 12.37
C LEU A 40 -12.46 3.16 12.07
N VAL A 41 -11.28 3.78 12.06
CA VAL A 41 -10.01 3.11 11.76
C VAL A 41 -8.92 3.48 12.75
N CYS A 42 -8.01 2.54 12.97
CA CYS A 42 -6.78 2.82 13.70
C CYS A 42 -5.95 3.89 12.98
N ASP A 43 -5.56 4.94 13.70
CA ASP A 43 -4.86 6.07 13.09
C ASP A 43 -3.44 5.72 12.62
N LYS A 44 -2.83 4.65 13.18
CA LYS A 44 -1.50 4.15 12.78
C LYS A 44 -1.53 3.13 11.65
N CYS A 45 -2.40 2.12 11.66
CA CYS A 45 -2.34 1.06 10.64
C CYS A 45 -3.53 1.02 9.70
N GLY A 46 -4.56 1.84 9.95
CA GLY A 46 -5.76 1.91 9.13
C GLY A 46 -6.66 0.69 9.23
N VAL A 47 -6.44 -0.25 10.16
CA VAL A 47 -7.38 -1.36 10.37
C VAL A 47 -8.73 -0.83 10.87
N SER A 48 -9.83 -1.41 10.39
CA SER A 48 -11.17 -1.11 10.92
C SER A 48 -11.27 -1.44 12.40
N LEU A 49 -12.01 -0.60 13.12
CA LEU A 49 -12.29 -0.74 14.54
C LEU A 49 -13.81 -0.71 14.77
N PRO A 50 -14.32 -1.36 15.84
CA PRO A 50 -15.71 -1.23 16.23
C PRO A 50 -15.98 0.19 16.75
N GLY A 51 -17.15 0.74 16.41
CA GLY A 51 -17.58 2.08 16.84
C GLY A 51 -17.79 3.06 15.70
N GLU A 52 -18.12 4.29 16.07
CA GLU A 52 -18.37 5.39 15.13
C GLU A 52 -17.11 6.22 14.92
N ASN A 53 -17.08 6.98 13.81
CA ASN A 53 -15.98 7.90 13.56
C ASN A 53 -15.92 8.97 14.65
N THR A 54 -14.72 9.19 15.18
CA THR A 54 -14.43 10.26 16.12
C THR A 54 -13.37 11.18 15.54
N ASP A 55 -13.28 12.42 16.05
CA ASP A 55 -12.19 13.34 15.71
C ASP A 55 -10.88 12.99 16.43
N GLU A 56 -10.91 12.01 17.33
CA GLU A 56 -9.78 11.58 18.14
C GLU A 56 -8.96 10.48 17.46
N ALA A 57 -7.66 10.46 17.71
CA ALA A 57 -6.78 9.41 17.20
C ALA A 57 -6.97 8.11 18.01
N ILE A 58 -7.65 7.13 17.41
CA ILE A 58 -7.86 5.81 18.03
C ILE A 58 -6.82 4.80 17.53
N LEU A 59 -6.32 3.94 18.42
CA LEU A 59 -5.34 2.89 18.11
C LEU A 59 -5.95 1.50 18.32
N CYS A 60 -5.57 0.54 17.46
CA CYS A 60 -5.82 -0.88 17.74
C CYS A 60 -4.78 -1.44 18.71
N ASP A 61 -5.06 -2.59 19.32
CA ASP A 61 -4.16 -3.29 20.27
C ASP A 61 -2.74 -3.47 19.72
N ASP A 62 -2.63 -3.87 18.46
CA ASP A 62 -1.33 -4.05 17.78
C ASP A 62 -0.52 -2.76 17.65
N CYS A 63 -1.18 -1.59 17.61
CA CYS A 63 -0.54 -0.28 17.49
C CYS A 63 -0.38 0.44 18.84
N MET A 64 -1.11 0.02 19.87
CA MET A 64 -0.82 0.42 21.26
C MET A 64 0.44 -0.26 21.79
N THR A 65 0.66 -1.51 21.38
CA THR A 65 1.79 -2.32 21.85
C THR A 65 3.06 -2.15 21.02
N ILE A 66 2.96 -1.85 19.72
CA ILE A 66 4.12 -1.68 18.85
C ILE A 66 4.27 -0.24 18.40
N ALA A 67 5.41 0.35 18.76
CA ALA A 67 5.85 1.64 18.28
C ALA A 67 5.93 1.64 16.74
N ARG A 68 5.19 2.57 16.13
CA ARG A 68 5.19 2.79 14.68
C ARG A 68 5.93 4.10 14.41
N PRO A 69 7.04 4.10 13.63
CA PRO A 69 7.83 5.31 13.41
C PRO A 69 7.17 6.34 12.48
N TRP A 70 6.01 6.01 11.88
CA TRP A 70 5.25 6.91 11.02
C TRP A 70 4.15 7.66 11.81
N SER A 71 3.71 8.81 11.31
CA SER A 71 2.71 9.65 11.97
C SER A 71 1.32 9.02 11.90
N ARG A 72 0.85 8.70 10.70
CA ARG A 72 -0.48 8.11 10.44
C ARG A 72 -0.43 7.05 9.36
N GLY A 73 -1.40 6.14 9.36
CA GLY A 73 -1.51 5.11 8.33
C GLY A 73 -2.95 4.79 7.95
N ARG A 74 -3.15 4.42 6.68
CA ARG A 74 -4.43 3.99 6.14
C ARG A 74 -4.29 2.69 5.35
N ALA A 75 -5.37 1.93 5.26
CA ALA A 75 -5.45 0.73 4.45
C ALA A 75 -6.76 0.76 3.65
N ALA A 76 -6.73 0.31 2.40
CA ALA A 76 -7.94 0.28 1.58
C ALA A 76 -8.82 -0.95 1.88
N LEU A 77 -8.20 -2.08 2.19
CA LEU A 77 -8.87 -3.38 2.34
C LEU A 77 -8.41 -4.11 3.61
N ILE A 78 -9.27 -4.98 4.13
CA ILE A 78 -8.84 -6.06 5.02
C ILE A 78 -8.26 -7.18 4.14
N TYR A 79 -7.14 -7.77 4.56
CA TYR A 79 -6.53 -8.91 3.87
C TYR A 79 -7.29 -10.21 4.16
N LYS A 80 -8.54 -10.29 3.72
CA LYS A 80 -9.45 -11.41 3.88
C LYS A 80 -10.25 -11.63 2.59
N ASP A 81 -10.71 -12.84 2.33
CA ASP A 81 -11.60 -13.20 1.22
C ASP A 81 -11.20 -12.56 -0.12
N ASN A 82 -12.07 -11.71 -0.70
CA ASN A 82 -11.82 -11.09 -1.98
C ASN A 82 -10.64 -10.10 -1.94
N GLY A 83 -10.40 -9.45 -0.80
CA GLY A 83 -9.21 -8.60 -0.60
C GLY A 83 -7.92 -9.39 -0.72
N ARG A 84 -7.87 -10.60 -0.13
CA ARG A 84 -6.72 -11.52 -0.30
C ARG A 84 -6.57 -11.96 -1.75
N LYS A 85 -7.66 -12.31 -2.44
CA LYS A 85 -7.63 -12.72 -3.86
C LYS A 85 -7.07 -11.63 -4.76
N LEU A 86 -7.55 -10.39 -4.63
CA LEU A 86 -7.10 -9.24 -5.42
C LEU A 86 -5.61 -8.95 -5.22
N VAL A 87 -5.13 -8.99 -3.99
CA VAL A 87 -3.70 -8.79 -3.70
C VAL A 87 -2.84 -9.91 -4.28
N LEU A 88 -3.27 -11.18 -4.16
CA LEU A 88 -2.52 -12.30 -4.73
C LEU A 88 -2.49 -12.24 -6.26
N ALA A 89 -3.59 -11.84 -6.90
CA ALA A 89 -3.66 -11.61 -8.34
C ALA A 89 -2.68 -10.50 -8.77
N LEU A 90 -2.55 -9.42 -8.00
CA LEU A 90 -1.56 -8.37 -8.25
C LEU A 90 -0.11 -8.87 -8.08
N LYS A 91 0.15 -9.74 -7.10
CA LYS A 91 1.48 -10.30 -6.79
C LYS A 91 1.98 -11.32 -7.81
N HIS A 92 1.08 -12.11 -8.39
CA HIS A 92 1.44 -13.32 -9.13
C HIS A 92 0.79 -13.44 -10.53
N GLY A 93 -0.20 -12.62 -10.85
CA GLY A 93 -1.05 -12.83 -12.03
C GLY A 93 -0.69 -12.02 -13.28
N ASP A 94 0.39 -11.22 -13.27
CA ASP A 94 0.68 -10.22 -14.33
C ASP A 94 -0.52 -9.27 -14.61
N ARG A 95 -1.40 -9.13 -13.61
CA ARG A 95 -2.66 -8.37 -13.67
C ARG A 95 -2.41 -6.89 -13.39
N LEU A 96 -1.69 -6.24 -14.31
CA LEU A 96 -1.41 -4.79 -14.25
C LEU A 96 -2.69 -3.94 -14.32
N ASP A 97 -3.75 -4.49 -14.92
CA ASP A 97 -5.10 -3.93 -14.95
C ASP A 97 -5.67 -3.69 -13.54
N LEU A 98 -5.24 -4.47 -12.53
CA LEU A 98 -5.62 -4.22 -11.12
C LEU A 98 -4.98 -2.97 -10.51
N ALA A 99 -3.89 -2.46 -11.08
CA ALA A 99 -3.15 -1.35 -10.47
C ALA A 99 -3.95 -0.03 -10.50
N THR A 100 -4.66 0.25 -11.58
CA THR A 100 -5.50 1.45 -11.71
C THR A 100 -6.64 1.50 -10.69
N PRO A 101 -7.53 0.50 -10.59
CA PRO A 101 -8.63 0.54 -9.63
C PRO A 101 -8.12 0.48 -8.19
N ALA A 102 -7.09 -0.33 -7.91
CA ALA A 102 -6.47 -0.38 -6.58
C ALA A 102 -5.81 0.96 -6.21
N GLY A 103 -5.20 1.66 -7.17
CA GLY A 103 -4.66 3.01 -6.98
C GLY A 103 -5.73 4.02 -6.60
N SER A 104 -6.92 3.94 -7.21
CA SER A 104 -8.06 4.79 -6.84
C SER A 104 -8.59 4.48 -5.44
N TRP A 105 -8.66 3.20 -5.04
CA TRP A 105 -9.02 2.84 -3.67
C TRP A 105 -7.99 3.33 -2.65
N LEU A 106 -6.70 3.22 -2.97
CA LEU A 106 -5.62 3.77 -2.16
C LEU A 106 -5.71 5.29 -2.06
N ALA A 107 -6.00 5.99 -3.15
CA ALA A 107 -6.17 7.45 -3.14
C ALA A 107 -7.34 7.87 -2.24
N LYS A 108 -8.47 7.16 -2.32
CA LYS A 108 -9.61 7.37 -1.42
C LYS A 108 -9.23 7.14 0.05
N ALA A 109 -8.55 6.02 0.35
CA ALA A 109 -8.09 5.71 1.70
C ALA A 109 -7.04 6.71 2.22
N ALA A 110 -6.17 7.22 1.35
CA ALA A 110 -5.11 8.15 1.69
C ALA A 110 -5.61 9.61 1.82
N SER A 111 -6.79 9.95 1.32
CA SER A 111 -7.33 11.32 1.32
C SER A 111 -7.13 12.07 2.65
N PRO A 112 -7.42 11.48 3.85
CA PRO A 112 -7.21 12.15 5.13
C PRO A 112 -5.74 12.38 5.53
N LEU A 113 -4.80 11.78 4.79
CA LEU A 113 -3.34 11.88 5.02
C LEU A 113 -2.67 12.87 4.08
N ILE A 114 -3.33 13.25 2.98
CA ILE A 114 -2.73 14.05 1.92
C ILE A 114 -2.48 15.46 2.44
N LYS A 115 -1.23 15.92 2.25
CA LYS A 115 -0.78 17.27 2.59
C LYS A 115 -0.23 17.96 1.34
N PRO A 116 -0.23 19.31 1.28
CA PRO A 116 0.44 20.03 0.21
C PRO A 116 1.91 19.61 0.09
N ASN A 117 2.42 19.55 -1.14
CA ASN A 117 3.80 19.16 -1.45
C ASN A 117 4.22 17.76 -0.98
N MET A 118 3.30 16.89 -0.59
CA MET A 118 3.64 15.52 -0.19
C MET A 118 4.30 14.74 -1.35
N LEU A 119 5.33 13.95 -1.02
CA LEU A 119 6.03 13.09 -1.98
C LEU A 119 5.64 11.64 -1.73
N VAL A 120 5.18 10.95 -2.77
CA VAL A 120 4.83 9.53 -2.69
C VAL A 120 6.02 8.68 -3.10
N ALA A 121 6.31 7.65 -2.30
CA ALA A 121 7.31 6.65 -2.62
C ALA A 121 6.80 5.24 -2.32
N PRO A 122 7.11 4.25 -3.17
CA PRO A 122 6.73 2.87 -2.90
C PRO A 122 7.74 2.21 -1.96
N VAL A 123 7.29 1.19 -1.23
CA VAL A 123 8.19 0.27 -0.54
C VAL A 123 9.10 -0.41 -1.58
N PRO A 124 10.43 -0.42 -1.40
CA PRO A 124 11.36 -0.97 -2.37
C PRO A 124 11.37 -2.50 -2.31
N LEU A 125 11.35 -3.11 -3.49
CA LEU A 125 11.68 -4.53 -3.65
C LEU A 125 13.20 -4.72 -3.80
N HIS A 126 13.70 -5.85 -3.31
CA HIS A 126 15.06 -6.27 -3.59
C HIS A 126 15.19 -6.62 -5.09
N TRP A 127 16.32 -6.27 -5.72
CA TRP A 127 16.52 -6.40 -7.17
C TRP A 127 16.28 -7.83 -7.72
N MET A 128 16.69 -8.88 -6.99
CA MET A 128 16.40 -10.26 -7.41
C MET A 128 14.90 -10.58 -7.44
N ARG A 129 14.10 -9.98 -6.55
CA ARG A 129 12.64 -10.12 -6.57
C ARG A 129 12.04 -9.32 -7.71
N LEU A 130 12.60 -8.16 -8.04
CA LEU A 130 12.21 -7.37 -9.21
C LEU A 130 12.45 -8.17 -10.50
N LEU A 131 13.60 -8.83 -10.64
CA LEU A 131 13.88 -9.70 -11.78
C LEU A 131 12.87 -10.87 -11.89
N LYS A 132 12.54 -11.52 -10.76
CA LYS A 132 11.56 -12.63 -10.76
C LYS A 132 10.12 -12.16 -11.05
N ARG A 133 9.74 -10.99 -10.56
CA ARG A 133 8.36 -10.46 -10.64
C ARG A 133 8.15 -9.44 -11.75
N ARG A 134 9.18 -9.10 -12.52
CA ARG A 134 9.25 -8.09 -13.61
C ARG A 134 8.96 -6.64 -13.20
N TYR A 135 8.15 -6.40 -12.17
CA TYR A 135 7.74 -5.07 -11.70
C TYR A 135 7.61 -4.99 -10.18
N ASN A 136 7.64 -3.76 -9.65
CA ASN A 136 7.35 -3.47 -8.24
C ASN A 136 5.87 -3.12 -8.07
N GLN A 137 5.10 -4.03 -7.45
CA GLN A 137 3.66 -3.88 -7.22
C GLN A 137 3.35 -2.57 -6.48
N SER A 138 4.10 -2.27 -5.43
CA SER A 138 3.94 -1.06 -4.63
C SER A 138 4.23 0.19 -5.48
N ALA A 139 5.12 0.12 -6.47
CA ALA A 139 5.39 1.23 -7.39
C ALA A 139 4.25 1.46 -8.41
N LEU A 140 3.62 0.38 -8.91
CA LEU A 140 2.45 0.49 -9.78
C LEU A 140 1.26 1.10 -9.04
N LEU A 141 1.00 0.62 -7.82
CA LEU A 141 -0.03 1.14 -6.93
C LEU A 141 0.22 2.62 -6.61
N ALA A 142 1.45 2.98 -6.25
CA ALA A 142 1.84 4.36 -5.97
C ALA A 142 1.67 5.26 -7.19
N SER A 143 2.07 4.79 -8.39
CA SER A 143 1.91 5.56 -9.62
C SER A 143 0.44 5.83 -9.94
N ALA A 144 -0.43 4.81 -9.80
CA ALA A 144 -1.86 4.96 -9.99
C ALA A 144 -2.48 5.92 -8.95
N LEU A 145 -2.11 5.80 -7.67
CA LEU A 145 -2.53 6.74 -6.63
C LEU A 145 -2.11 8.18 -6.97
N CYS A 146 -0.86 8.40 -7.40
CA CYS A 146 -0.35 9.73 -7.72
C CYS A 146 -1.11 10.39 -8.86
N LYS A 147 -1.52 9.60 -9.87
CA LYS A 147 -2.36 10.09 -10.97
C LYS A 147 -3.73 10.55 -10.46
N SER A 148 -4.37 9.75 -9.61
CA SER A 148 -5.70 10.08 -9.07
C SER A 148 -5.67 11.24 -8.08
N ALA A 149 -4.60 11.40 -7.30
CA ALA A 149 -4.47 12.40 -6.25
C ALA A 149 -3.61 13.64 -6.64
N SER A 150 -3.10 13.68 -7.87
CA SER A 150 -2.18 14.73 -8.36
C SER A 150 -0.96 14.97 -7.46
N LEU A 151 -0.33 13.89 -7.00
CA LEU A 151 0.83 13.96 -6.09
C LEU A 151 2.16 13.73 -6.81
N ALA A 152 3.22 14.33 -6.28
CA ALA A 152 4.58 14.08 -6.74
C ALA A 152 4.98 12.63 -6.43
N PHE A 153 5.61 11.97 -7.41
CA PHE A 153 6.04 10.57 -7.29
C PHE A 153 7.57 10.43 -7.37
N CYS A 154 8.14 9.53 -6.56
CA CYS A 154 9.54 9.12 -6.64
C CYS A 154 9.66 7.59 -6.47
N PRO A 155 9.71 6.81 -7.56
CA PRO A 155 9.73 5.35 -7.49
C PRO A 155 11.01 4.77 -6.89
N ASP A 156 12.11 5.51 -6.96
CA ASP A 156 13.45 5.14 -6.54
C ASP A 156 13.92 5.93 -5.30
N LEU A 157 13.00 6.48 -4.50
CA LEU A 157 13.33 7.25 -3.30
C LEU A 157 14.09 6.42 -2.26
N LEU A 158 13.71 5.14 -2.14
CA LEU A 158 14.30 4.16 -1.25
C LEU A 158 14.91 3.02 -2.07
N VAL A 159 16.01 2.46 -1.58
CA VAL A 159 16.69 1.31 -2.16
C VAL A 159 16.83 0.21 -1.13
N ARG A 160 16.71 -1.05 -1.57
CA ARG A 160 16.88 -2.23 -0.74
C ARG A 160 18.12 -3.00 -1.18
N ASN A 161 19.23 -2.78 -0.48
CA ASN A 161 20.55 -3.25 -0.91
C ASN A 161 20.90 -4.65 -0.38
N LYS A 162 20.26 -5.10 0.71
CA LYS A 162 20.51 -6.43 1.29
C LYS A 162 19.44 -7.42 0.87
N ARG A 163 19.86 -8.59 0.39
CA ARG A 163 18.98 -9.76 0.26
C ARG A 163 18.69 -10.28 1.67
N THR A 164 17.49 -10.03 2.17
CA THR A 164 17.02 -10.70 3.38
C THR A 164 16.52 -12.10 3.00
N ARG A 165 16.66 -13.08 3.91
CA ARG A 165 15.99 -14.39 3.77
C ARG A 165 14.46 -14.17 3.71
N SER A 166 13.70 -15.22 3.36
CA SER A 166 12.24 -15.08 3.44
C SER A 166 11.85 -14.72 4.87
N LEU A 167 10.89 -13.81 5.02
CA LEU A 167 10.35 -13.43 6.33
C LEU A 167 9.26 -14.41 6.78
N ASP A 168 8.93 -15.39 5.94
CA ASP A 168 8.01 -16.46 6.24
C ASP A 168 8.58 -17.33 7.37
N GLY A 169 7.75 -17.65 8.37
CA GLY A 169 8.16 -18.41 9.55
C GLY A 169 8.93 -17.62 10.62
N LEU A 170 9.37 -16.38 10.35
CA LEU A 170 9.99 -15.54 11.37
C LEU A 170 8.95 -14.88 12.28
N GLY A 171 9.30 -14.79 13.57
CA GLY A 171 8.57 -14.04 14.58
C GLY A 171 8.53 -12.54 14.26
N ARG A 172 7.68 -11.80 14.97
CA ARG A 172 7.50 -10.36 14.72
C ARG A 172 8.80 -9.59 14.89
N ASP A 173 9.48 -9.77 16.01
CA ASP A 173 10.67 -8.99 16.38
C ASP A 173 11.85 -9.30 15.46
N ASP A 174 12.04 -10.57 15.11
CA ASP A 174 13.03 -11.01 14.11
C ASP A 174 12.86 -10.28 12.78
N ARG A 175 11.61 -10.04 12.35
CA ARG A 175 11.34 -9.30 11.11
C ARG A 175 11.76 -7.84 11.20
N PHE A 176 11.58 -7.18 12.36
CA PHE A 176 12.02 -5.80 12.54
C PHE A 176 13.55 -5.71 12.52
N GLN A 177 14.22 -6.56 13.29
CA GLN A 177 15.68 -6.60 13.34
C GLN A 177 16.30 -6.90 11.98
N MET A 178 15.76 -7.90 11.25
CA MET A 178 16.29 -8.25 9.93
C MET A 178 16.11 -7.13 8.90
N LEU A 179 15.12 -6.25 9.06
CA LEU A 179 14.79 -5.22 8.07
C LEU A 179 15.41 -3.86 8.35
N ALA A 180 15.74 -3.52 9.60
CA ALA A 180 16.24 -2.21 10.03
C ALA A 180 17.39 -1.67 9.16
N ASP A 181 18.33 -2.53 8.73
CA ASP A 181 19.48 -2.12 7.90
C ASP A 181 19.36 -2.50 6.41
N SER A 182 18.22 -3.06 6.01
CA SER A 182 18.05 -3.58 4.66
C SER A 182 17.64 -2.51 3.65
N ILE A 183 17.09 -1.39 4.12
CA ILE A 183 16.51 -0.31 3.32
C ILE A 183 17.21 1.01 3.65
N LYS A 184 17.53 1.79 2.63
CA LYS A 184 18.17 3.12 2.76
C LYS A 184 17.53 4.11 1.81
N ALA A 185 17.58 5.40 2.14
CA ALA A 185 17.30 6.44 1.18
C ALA A 185 18.31 6.40 0.03
N ASN A 186 17.82 6.58 -1.19
CA ASN A 186 18.67 6.65 -2.37
C ASN A 186 19.52 7.93 -2.32
N PRO A 187 20.87 7.85 -2.31
CA PRO A 187 21.73 9.03 -2.23
C PRO A 187 21.43 10.06 -3.32
N ARG A 188 21.06 9.61 -4.53
CA ARG A 188 20.74 10.47 -5.68
C ARG A 188 19.41 11.23 -5.52
N ARG A 189 18.55 10.80 -4.59
CA ARG A 189 17.22 11.39 -4.33
C ARG A 189 17.11 12.07 -2.98
N ARG A 190 18.19 12.15 -2.20
CA ARG A 190 18.18 12.72 -0.83
C ARG A 190 17.65 14.16 -0.79
N HIS A 191 17.96 14.96 -1.81
CA HIS A 191 17.43 16.33 -1.94
C HIS A 191 15.90 16.41 -2.02
N ARG A 192 15.21 15.32 -2.43
CA ARG A 192 13.74 15.25 -2.47
C ARG A 192 13.12 14.91 -1.11
N LEU A 193 13.90 14.42 -0.14
CA LEU A 193 13.44 14.02 1.20
C LEU A 193 13.47 15.17 2.20
N ALA A 194 14.52 15.99 2.15
CA ALA A 194 14.79 17.01 3.15
C ALA A 194 13.59 17.94 3.39
N GLY A 195 13.10 17.98 4.63
CA GLY A 195 11.95 18.80 5.06
C GLY A 195 10.60 18.39 4.47
N ARG A 196 10.53 17.30 3.70
CA ARG A 196 9.33 16.91 2.97
C ARG A 196 8.48 15.92 3.76
N THR A 197 7.16 16.01 3.59
CA THR A 197 6.23 14.99 4.05
C THR A 197 6.17 13.86 3.02
N ILE A 198 6.33 12.62 3.46
CA ILE A 198 6.40 11.43 2.60
C ILE A 198 5.17 10.55 2.82
N LEU A 199 4.57 10.06 1.73
CA LEU A 199 3.60 8.98 1.75
C LEU A 199 4.24 7.70 1.23
N LEU A 200 4.41 6.71 2.11
CA LEU A 200 4.88 5.38 1.72
C LEU A 200 3.70 4.51 1.29
N VAL A 201 3.85 3.82 0.17
CA VAL A 201 2.82 2.93 -0.39
C VAL A 201 3.31 1.48 -0.38
N ASP A 202 2.49 0.55 0.10
CA ASP A 202 2.77 -0.89 0.02
C ASP A 202 1.53 -1.72 -0.35
N ASP A 203 1.74 -2.97 -0.78
CA ASP A 203 0.64 -3.86 -1.11
C ASP A 203 -0.06 -4.41 0.15
N VAL A 204 0.68 -4.92 1.12
CA VAL A 204 0.14 -5.59 2.30
C VAL A 204 0.92 -5.25 3.56
N MET A 205 0.21 -4.78 4.57
CA MET A 205 0.74 -4.67 5.92
C MET A 205 0.37 -5.89 6.77
N THR A 206 1.38 -6.72 7.06
CA THR A 206 1.33 -7.75 8.10
C THR A 206 1.83 -7.18 9.44
N SER A 207 3.08 -7.42 9.82
CA SER A 207 3.68 -6.85 11.02
C SER A 207 4.00 -5.36 10.88
N GLY A 208 4.13 -4.85 9.65
CA GLY A 208 4.57 -3.48 9.36
C GLY A 208 6.07 -3.25 9.47
N ALA A 209 6.88 -4.30 9.65
CA ALA A 209 8.34 -4.17 9.80
C ALA A 209 9.02 -3.53 8.56
N THR A 210 8.58 -3.88 7.35
CA THR A 210 9.13 -3.27 6.12
C THR A 210 8.81 -1.78 6.03
N LEU A 211 7.58 -1.40 6.38
CA LEU A 211 7.15 0.00 6.40
C LEU A 211 7.89 0.79 7.47
N ALA A 212 8.17 0.17 8.63
CA ALA A 212 8.96 0.80 9.70
C ALA A 212 10.38 1.10 9.23
N ALA A 213 11.08 0.12 8.63
CA ALA A 213 12.41 0.34 8.06
C ALA A 213 12.42 1.40 6.94
N CYS A 214 11.39 1.45 6.09
CA CYS A 214 11.25 2.50 5.08
C CYS A 214 11.06 3.88 5.72
N CYS A 215 10.22 3.96 6.74
CA CYS A 215 9.93 5.18 7.47
C CYS A 215 11.17 5.73 8.17
N GLU A 216 11.90 4.88 8.90
CA GLU A 216 13.17 5.22 9.52
C GLU A 216 14.19 5.70 8.48
N ALA A 217 14.34 5.01 7.35
CA ALA A 217 15.21 5.44 6.28
C ALA A 217 14.84 6.82 5.71
N CYS A 218 13.54 7.17 5.62
CA CYS A 218 13.09 8.49 5.23
C CYS A 218 13.41 9.55 6.29
N LEU A 219 13.09 9.28 7.56
CA LEU A 219 13.31 10.21 8.67
C LEU A 219 14.80 10.49 8.89
N SER A 220 15.65 9.45 8.92
CA SER A 220 17.11 9.59 9.02
C SER A 220 17.73 10.34 7.83
N ALA A 221 17.04 10.34 6.68
CA ALA A 221 17.47 11.11 5.50
C ALA A 221 16.98 12.57 5.50
N GLY A 222 16.21 12.99 6.52
CA GLY A 222 15.75 14.36 6.73
C GLY A 222 14.29 14.63 6.35
N ALA A 223 13.47 13.59 6.15
CA ALA A 223 12.03 13.79 5.98
C ALA A 223 11.41 14.45 7.22
N LYS A 224 10.48 15.39 7.01
CA LYS A 224 9.78 16.08 8.09
C LYS A 224 8.80 15.14 8.80
N GLU A 225 8.09 14.34 8.01
CA GLU A 225 7.04 13.46 8.48
C GLU A 225 6.83 12.34 7.46
N VAL A 226 6.44 11.17 7.93
CA VAL A 226 6.13 10.02 7.08
C VAL A 226 4.77 9.47 7.47
N SER A 227 3.90 9.30 6.48
CA SER A 227 2.63 8.57 6.59
C SER A 227 2.68 7.34 5.70
N ILE A 228 1.82 6.36 5.97
CA ILE A 228 1.74 5.14 5.16
C ILE A 228 0.34 4.94 4.56
N VAL A 229 0.25 4.29 3.41
CA VAL A 229 -0.98 3.72 2.90
C VAL A 229 -0.71 2.34 2.32
N THR A 230 -1.59 1.37 2.61
CA THR A 230 -1.47 0.01 2.06
C THR A 230 -2.72 -0.45 1.36
N LEU A 231 -2.58 -1.33 0.37
CA LEU A 231 -3.74 -1.87 -0.31
C LEU A 231 -4.53 -2.77 0.64
N ALA A 232 -3.84 -3.61 1.43
CA ALA A 232 -4.49 -4.45 2.43
C ALA A 232 -3.77 -4.50 3.78
N ARG A 233 -4.54 -4.58 4.87
CA ARG A 233 -4.06 -4.80 6.23
C ARG A 233 -4.51 -6.16 6.74
N VAL A 234 -3.58 -6.96 7.26
CA VAL A 234 -3.90 -8.25 7.91
C VAL A 234 -4.43 -8.03 9.32
N ALA A 235 -5.74 -8.03 9.50
CA ALA A 235 -6.33 -8.05 10.83
C ALA A 235 -6.19 -9.45 11.45
N LYS A 236 -6.11 -9.54 12.79
CA LYS A 236 -6.38 -10.80 13.49
C LYS A 236 -7.89 -11.01 13.45
N ASP A 237 -8.33 -12.25 13.20
CA ASP A 237 -9.75 -12.57 13.40
C ASP A 237 -10.06 -12.38 14.89
N VAL A 238 -11.08 -11.57 15.18
CA VAL A 238 -11.67 -11.41 16.51
C VAL A 238 -12.79 -12.42 16.64
#